data_AF-A0A935RVU3-F1
#
_entry.id   AF-A0A935RVU3-F1
#
_cell.length_a   1.000
_cell.length_b   1.000
_cell.length_c   1.000
_cell.angle_alpha   90.00
_cell.angle_beta   90.00
_cell.angle_gamma   90.00
#
_symmetry.space_group_name_H-M   'P 1'
#
loop_
_entity.id
_entity.type
_entity.pdbx_description
1 polymer ?
#
loop_
_entity_poly.entity_id
_entity_poly.type
_entity_poly.pdbx_seq_one_letter_code
_entity_poly.pdbx_strand_id
1 'polypeptide(L)'
;MMKHLLVWVLLISGVLTTQAQITYEDFEGGASKITWNALNGLVYEGPIANPAKDAVNSSDFVGKFTNDGISDFCFGLGDFATPADLSQFNLMKIKIWSPVATRALLKFEGGGTAIEKFIDITVTEKWVEYSVDFSAASTTAHTKVLLAFNPFTTPAFSSFYFDDIRGVEAKEVFETFETGNELGWNAFDGTLEAPIDNPAPNSVNSTAKVGKYTKSGAHSYSLLLAEKATPFDLSVLNQLKLQIHASAPTQVLLKLEGAGPAVEKIANIGLTNAWQEYTFDLSSAKDFKHLTKAILFFDPGVETSADVYHFDNFYAVSQGECAGKELDASILDDFECNRNATYVNGWDSLTVIPNPGADAVNGSTKVGKFVDQLGEPWNGLLWEYQNAVNLETKNQFNIKIWSSKATRVLAKLEGGASGASEVWIDIVETNKWVQYIADFSSQALANHKK
;
A
#
# COMPACT_ATOMS: atom_id res chain seq x y z
N MET A 1 23.34 -14.44 -57.84
CA MET A 1 21.95 -14.69 -57.38
C MET A 1 22.05 -15.23 -55.96
N MET A 2 21.69 -14.40 -54.96
CA MET A 2 21.09 -14.75 -53.66
C MET A 2 21.26 -13.53 -52.76
N LYS A 3 20.14 -12.80 -52.61
CA LYS A 3 19.97 -11.64 -51.75
C LYS A 3 19.79 -12.15 -50.32
N HIS A 4 20.63 -11.70 -49.38
CA HIS A 4 20.33 -11.88 -47.95
C HIS A 4 19.48 -10.70 -47.48
N LEU A 5 18.27 -11.05 -47.07
CA LEU A 5 17.20 -10.18 -46.61
C LEU A 5 17.55 -9.65 -45.22
N LEU A 6 17.66 -8.33 -45.08
CA LEU A 6 17.77 -7.64 -43.79
C LEU A 6 16.38 -7.66 -43.14
N VAL A 7 16.21 -8.41 -42.06
CA VAL A 7 14.96 -8.43 -41.27
C VAL A 7 14.98 -7.25 -40.32
N TRP A 8 14.04 -6.32 -40.53
CA TRP A 8 13.73 -5.25 -39.59
C TRP A 8 13.01 -5.84 -38.37
N VAL A 9 13.63 -5.77 -37.20
CA VAL A 9 12.95 -5.99 -35.92
C VAL A 9 12.13 -4.73 -35.63
N LEU A 10 10.82 -4.81 -35.83
CA LEU A 10 9.87 -3.79 -35.39
C LEU A 10 9.81 -3.86 -33.85
N LEU A 11 10.41 -2.88 -33.17
CA LEU A 11 10.15 -2.63 -31.76
C LEU A 11 8.70 -2.15 -31.63
N ILE A 12 7.80 -3.06 -31.24
CA ILE A 12 6.46 -2.69 -30.78
C ILE A 12 6.63 -2.11 -29.39
N SER A 13 6.84 -0.79 -29.31
CA SER A 13 6.62 -0.03 -28.08
C SER A 13 5.11 -0.06 -27.80
N GLY A 14 4.68 -1.07 -27.05
CA GLY A 14 3.33 -1.11 -26.48
C GLY A 14 3.17 0.09 -25.56
N VAL A 15 2.33 1.04 -25.96
CA VAL A 15 1.84 2.08 -25.06
C VAL A 15 0.95 1.37 -24.05
N LEU A 16 1.50 1.05 -22.89
CA LEU A 16 0.72 0.66 -21.72
C LEU A 16 -0.03 1.91 -21.28
N THR A 17 -1.27 2.08 -21.77
CA THR A 17 -2.18 3.05 -21.19
C THR A 17 -2.57 2.52 -19.82
N THR A 18 -2.09 3.16 -18.76
CA THR A 18 -2.57 2.89 -17.39
C THR A 18 -4.03 3.32 -17.33
N GLN A 19 -4.94 2.35 -17.29
CA GLN A 19 -6.34 2.63 -17.06
C GLN A 19 -6.52 3.00 -15.58
N ALA A 20 -6.88 4.25 -15.28
CA ALA A 20 -7.01 4.75 -13.90
C ALA A 20 -8.28 4.24 -13.18
N GLN A 21 -9.28 3.78 -13.94
CA GLN A 21 -10.54 3.25 -13.40
C GLN A 21 -11.15 2.23 -14.36
N ILE A 22 -11.89 1.26 -13.83
CA ILE A 22 -12.77 0.38 -14.58
C ILE A 22 -14.22 0.66 -14.22
N THR A 23 -15.07 0.86 -15.23
CA THR A 23 -16.52 0.98 -15.03
C THR A 23 -17.14 -0.38 -15.27
N TYR A 24 -17.72 -0.97 -14.24
CA TYR A 24 -18.45 -2.23 -14.35
C TYR A 24 -19.91 -2.00 -14.74
N GLU A 25 -20.53 -0.95 -14.21
CA GLU A 25 -21.91 -0.56 -14.51
C GLU A 25 -22.08 0.95 -14.40
N ASP A 26 -22.78 1.55 -15.35
CA ASP A 26 -23.14 2.97 -15.39
C ASP A 26 -24.52 3.22 -16.03
N PHE A 27 -25.21 2.16 -16.50
CA PHE A 27 -26.54 2.22 -17.11
C PHE A 27 -26.71 3.18 -18.31
N GLU A 28 -25.62 3.77 -18.81
CA GLU A 28 -25.64 4.82 -19.82
C GLU A 28 -26.19 4.30 -21.16
N GLY A 29 -27.04 5.12 -21.79
CA GLY A 29 -27.79 4.71 -22.98
C GLY A 29 -28.98 3.78 -22.70
N GLY A 30 -29.35 3.60 -21.43
CA GLY A 30 -30.50 2.79 -21.04
C GLY A 30 -30.26 1.29 -21.16
N ALA A 31 -29.00 0.85 -21.02
CA ALA A 31 -28.59 -0.55 -21.09
C ALA A 31 -27.72 -0.92 -19.88
N SER A 32 -27.90 -2.13 -19.33
CA SER A 32 -27.05 -2.65 -18.26
C SER A 32 -25.81 -3.31 -18.84
N LYS A 33 -24.64 -3.02 -18.28
CA LYS A 33 -23.39 -3.73 -18.58
C LYS A 33 -23.29 -5.04 -17.79
N ILE A 34 -23.83 -5.07 -16.58
CA ILE A 34 -23.94 -6.26 -15.75
C ILE A 34 -25.30 -6.91 -15.98
N THR A 35 -25.29 -8.22 -16.23
CA THR A 35 -26.53 -8.99 -16.30
C THR A 35 -26.98 -9.36 -14.89
N TRP A 36 -27.93 -8.60 -14.34
CA TRP A 36 -28.44 -8.80 -12.99
C TRP A 36 -29.52 -9.88 -12.92
N ASN A 37 -29.24 -10.95 -12.18
CA ASN A 37 -30.23 -11.96 -11.80
C ASN A 37 -30.79 -11.62 -10.43
N ALA A 38 -32.07 -11.26 -10.36
CA ALA A 38 -32.75 -10.94 -9.11
C ALA A 38 -33.18 -12.22 -8.37
N LEU A 39 -32.84 -12.32 -7.09
CA LEU A 39 -33.01 -13.53 -6.28
C LEU A 39 -33.69 -13.19 -4.94
N ASN A 40 -34.31 -14.21 -4.34
CA ASN A 40 -34.94 -14.14 -3.01
C ASN A 40 -35.93 -12.97 -2.86
N GLY A 41 -36.88 -12.84 -3.79
CA GLY A 41 -37.91 -11.79 -3.71
C GLY A 41 -37.44 -10.40 -4.14
N LEU A 42 -36.20 -10.26 -4.65
CA LEU A 42 -35.80 -9.04 -5.33
C LEU A 42 -36.49 -8.91 -6.69
N VAL A 43 -36.90 -7.69 -7.03
CA VAL A 43 -37.25 -7.30 -8.39
C VAL A 43 -36.19 -6.33 -8.91
N TYR A 44 -35.59 -6.65 -10.06
CA TYR A 44 -34.75 -5.73 -10.81
C TYR A 44 -35.56 -5.07 -11.93
N GLU A 45 -35.63 -3.74 -11.90
CA GLU A 45 -36.43 -2.95 -12.85
C GLU A 45 -35.55 -2.10 -13.79
N GLY A 46 -34.24 -2.03 -13.55
CA GLY A 46 -33.30 -1.21 -14.32
C GLY A 46 -32.88 -1.82 -15.66
N PRO A 47 -32.33 -1.00 -16.59
CA PRO A 47 -32.10 0.44 -16.49
C PRO A 47 -33.41 1.25 -16.62
N ILE A 48 -33.61 2.22 -15.74
CA ILE A 48 -34.77 3.15 -15.77
C ILE A 48 -34.31 4.60 -15.74
N ALA A 49 -35.18 5.53 -16.12
CA ALA A 49 -34.89 6.96 -15.97
C ALA A 49 -34.58 7.33 -14.51
N ASN A 50 -33.51 8.08 -14.29
CA ASN A 50 -33.10 8.54 -12.95
C ASN A 50 -34.21 9.42 -12.34
N PRO A 51 -34.86 8.98 -11.23
CA PRO A 51 -35.99 9.69 -10.67
C PRO A 51 -35.60 10.95 -9.86
N ALA A 52 -34.31 11.10 -9.53
CA ALA A 52 -33.84 12.07 -8.55
C ALA A 52 -32.47 12.64 -8.94
N LYS A 53 -32.32 13.10 -10.19
CA LYS A 53 -31.06 13.72 -10.65
C LYS A 53 -30.63 14.87 -9.76
N ASP A 54 -29.37 14.89 -9.38
CA ASP A 54 -28.74 15.96 -8.60
C ASP A 54 -27.27 16.16 -9.02
N ALA A 55 -26.50 16.91 -8.23
CA ALA A 55 -25.09 17.17 -8.51
C ALA A 55 -24.18 15.95 -8.27
N VAL A 56 -24.62 14.97 -7.49
CA VAL A 56 -23.87 13.72 -7.22
C VAL A 56 -24.14 12.70 -8.32
N ASN A 57 -25.41 12.56 -8.72
CA ASN A 57 -25.81 11.73 -9.84
C ASN A 57 -26.69 12.49 -10.83
N SER A 58 -26.07 12.92 -11.94
CA SER A 58 -26.76 13.57 -13.06
C SER A 58 -27.14 12.61 -14.20
N SER A 59 -26.83 11.32 -14.09
CA SER A 59 -27.03 10.32 -15.14
C SER A 59 -28.49 10.19 -15.53
N ASP A 60 -28.74 9.91 -16.81
CA ASP A 60 -30.08 9.77 -17.37
C ASP A 60 -30.79 8.50 -16.90
N PHE A 61 -30.03 7.43 -16.69
CA PHE A 61 -30.53 6.11 -16.34
C PHE A 61 -29.81 5.55 -15.11
N VAL A 62 -30.52 4.72 -14.33
CA VAL A 62 -30.02 4.09 -13.12
C VAL A 62 -30.57 2.68 -12.96
N GLY A 63 -29.92 1.88 -12.12
CA GLY A 63 -30.44 0.61 -11.64
C GLY A 63 -31.48 0.82 -10.55
N LYS A 64 -32.50 -0.04 -10.50
CA LYS A 64 -33.50 -0.06 -9.42
C LYS A 64 -33.71 -1.49 -8.92
N PHE A 65 -33.56 -1.66 -7.62
CA PHE A 65 -33.88 -2.88 -6.88
C PHE A 65 -35.04 -2.63 -5.94
N THR A 66 -36.06 -3.49 -6.00
CA THR A 66 -37.22 -3.45 -5.10
C THR A 66 -37.29 -4.74 -4.29
N ASN A 67 -37.28 -4.63 -2.97
CA ASN A 67 -37.46 -5.75 -2.06
C ASN A 67 -38.96 -6.09 -1.90
N ASP A 68 -39.30 -7.37 -1.79
CA ASP A 68 -40.68 -7.87 -1.66
C ASP A 68 -41.37 -7.52 -0.32
N GLY A 69 -40.61 -7.15 0.71
CA GLY A 69 -41.12 -6.94 2.07
C GLY A 69 -41.45 -8.22 2.83
N ILE A 70 -41.01 -9.38 2.34
CA ILE A 70 -41.21 -10.70 2.96
C ILE A 70 -39.85 -11.33 3.30
N SER A 71 -38.87 -11.19 2.40
CA SER A 71 -37.55 -11.77 2.53
C SER A 71 -36.62 -10.83 3.31
N ASP A 72 -35.80 -11.37 4.20
CA ASP A 72 -34.79 -10.61 4.95
C ASP A 72 -33.50 -10.40 4.15
N PHE A 73 -33.33 -11.12 3.03
CA PHE A 73 -32.17 -11.03 2.15
C PHE A 73 -32.56 -11.15 0.67
N CYS A 74 -32.96 -10.02 0.08
CA CYS A 74 -33.15 -9.84 -1.36
C CYS A 74 -31.83 -9.37 -2.00
N PHE A 75 -31.42 -9.97 -3.12
CA PHE A 75 -30.15 -9.59 -3.75
C PHE A 75 -30.13 -9.79 -5.26
N GLY A 76 -29.35 -8.95 -5.94
CA GLY A 76 -29.03 -9.10 -7.35
C GLY A 76 -27.67 -9.77 -7.48
N LEU A 77 -27.60 -10.84 -8.26
CA LEU A 77 -26.35 -11.49 -8.63
C LEU A 77 -26.00 -11.16 -10.08
N GLY A 78 -24.95 -10.39 -10.27
CA GLY A 78 -24.43 -9.94 -11.55
C GLY A 78 -23.25 -10.78 -12.01
N ASP A 79 -23.21 -11.05 -13.32
CA ASP A 79 -22.06 -11.66 -13.99
C ASP A 79 -21.18 -10.58 -14.63
N PHE A 80 -19.87 -10.64 -14.39
CA PHE A 80 -18.92 -9.81 -15.11
C PHE A 80 -18.50 -10.47 -16.42
N ALA A 81 -18.43 -9.67 -17.49
CA ALA A 81 -17.88 -10.13 -18.77
C ALA A 81 -16.38 -10.46 -18.68
N THR A 82 -15.65 -9.73 -17.82
CA THR A 82 -14.26 -9.96 -17.48
C THR A 82 -14.13 -10.01 -15.97
N PRO A 83 -13.42 -11.00 -15.38
CA PRO A 83 -13.22 -11.05 -13.94
C PRO A 83 -12.74 -9.71 -13.36
N ALA A 84 -13.22 -9.37 -12.16
CA ALA A 84 -12.81 -8.16 -11.47
C ALA A 84 -11.35 -8.30 -11.01
N ASP A 85 -10.53 -7.30 -11.37
CA ASP A 85 -9.16 -7.17 -10.88
C ASP A 85 -9.13 -6.32 -9.61
N LEU A 86 -9.32 -6.97 -8.47
CA LEU A 86 -9.18 -6.35 -7.15
C LEU A 86 -7.70 -6.29 -6.70
N SER A 87 -6.75 -6.79 -7.50
CA SER A 87 -5.33 -6.54 -7.23
C SER A 87 -4.92 -5.11 -7.61
N GLN A 88 -5.62 -4.51 -8.58
CA GLN A 88 -5.40 -3.15 -9.05
C GLN A 88 -6.57 -2.20 -8.73
N PHE A 89 -7.81 -2.57 -9.05
CA PHE A 89 -9.00 -1.70 -8.93
C PHE A 89 -9.79 -1.99 -7.65
N ASN A 90 -9.11 -1.79 -6.54
CA ASN A 90 -9.49 -2.33 -5.24
C ASN A 90 -10.27 -1.36 -4.34
N LEU A 91 -10.51 -0.13 -4.79
CA LEU A 91 -11.46 0.80 -4.18
C LEU A 91 -12.70 0.90 -5.05
N MET A 92 -13.78 0.26 -4.62
CA MET A 92 -15.04 0.28 -5.35
C MET A 92 -15.81 1.55 -5.01
N LYS A 93 -16.26 2.28 -6.03
CA LYS A 93 -17.21 3.38 -5.92
C LYS A 93 -18.56 2.92 -6.42
N ILE A 94 -19.62 3.36 -5.75
CA ILE A 94 -21.01 3.14 -6.17
C ILE A 94 -21.86 4.32 -5.69
N LYS A 95 -22.71 4.86 -6.55
CA LYS A 95 -23.71 5.85 -6.17
C LYS A 95 -24.97 5.12 -5.75
N ILE A 96 -25.52 5.47 -4.59
CA ILE A 96 -26.74 4.87 -4.06
C ILE A 96 -27.70 5.99 -3.63
N TRP A 97 -28.97 5.83 -3.99
CA TRP A 97 -30.10 6.57 -3.44
C TRP A 97 -30.98 5.60 -2.67
N SER A 98 -31.32 5.95 -1.44
CA SER A 98 -32.15 5.11 -0.56
C SER A 98 -33.26 5.94 0.08
N PRO A 99 -34.51 5.43 0.16
CA PRO A 99 -35.60 6.12 0.84
C PRO A 99 -35.49 6.01 2.37
N VAL A 100 -34.65 5.11 2.88
CA VAL A 100 -34.49 4.83 4.32
C VAL A 100 -33.02 4.68 4.71
N ALA A 101 -32.69 4.98 5.96
CA ALA A 101 -31.38 4.68 6.49
C ALA A 101 -31.26 3.16 6.72
N THR A 102 -30.24 2.54 6.15
CA THR A 102 -30.04 1.09 6.17
C THR A 102 -28.58 0.75 5.81
N ARG A 103 -28.30 -0.48 5.39
CA ARG A 103 -27.04 -0.89 4.80
C ARG A 103 -27.25 -1.52 3.43
N ALA A 104 -26.22 -1.48 2.61
CA ALA A 104 -26.07 -2.39 1.47
C ALA A 104 -24.97 -3.41 1.75
N LEU A 105 -25.04 -4.58 1.09
CA LEU A 105 -23.95 -5.54 1.02
C LEU A 105 -23.45 -5.57 -0.42
N LEU A 106 -22.16 -5.29 -0.60
CA LEU A 106 -21.46 -5.46 -1.86
C LEU A 106 -20.48 -6.63 -1.71
N LYS A 107 -20.59 -7.63 -2.58
CA LYS A 107 -19.81 -8.86 -2.51
C LYS A 107 -19.27 -9.26 -3.87
N PHE A 108 -18.03 -9.75 -3.90
CA PHE A 108 -17.38 -10.33 -5.08
C PHE A 108 -17.18 -11.84 -4.87
N GLU A 109 -17.55 -12.63 -5.88
CA GLU A 109 -17.45 -14.09 -5.84
C GLU A 109 -17.32 -14.72 -7.25
N GLY A 110 -17.51 -16.04 -7.36
CA GLY A 110 -17.41 -16.76 -8.65
C GLY A 110 -15.99 -17.18 -9.05
N GLY A 111 -15.05 -17.09 -8.11
CA GLY A 111 -13.65 -17.51 -8.21
C GLY A 111 -12.88 -16.99 -6.99
N GLY A 112 -11.80 -17.66 -6.56
CA GLY A 112 -11.07 -17.29 -5.33
C GLY A 112 -11.91 -17.39 -4.04
N THR A 113 -11.41 -16.81 -2.94
CA THR A 113 -12.15 -16.67 -1.68
C THR A 113 -13.08 -15.47 -1.78
N ALA A 114 -14.40 -15.68 -1.65
CA ALA A 114 -15.36 -14.58 -1.72
C ALA A 114 -15.08 -13.49 -0.66
N ILE A 115 -15.31 -12.24 -1.04
CA ILE A 115 -15.12 -11.08 -0.16
C ILE A 115 -16.37 -10.20 -0.21
N GLU A 116 -16.75 -9.67 0.95
CA GLU A 116 -17.95 -8.84 1.09
C GLU A 116 -17.75 -7.71 2.09
N LYS A 117 -18.44 -6.59 1.84
CA LYS A 117 -18.39 -5.40 2.67
C LYS A 117 -19.79 -4.80 2.79
N PHE A 118 -20.13 -4.38 4.00
CA PHE A 118 -21.31 -3.56 4.22
C PHE A 118 -21.02 -2.09 3.90
N ILE A 119 -22.02 -1.42 3.35
CA ILE A 119 -22.05 0.03 3.12
C ILE A 119 -23.13 0.59 4.03
N ASP A 120 -22.76 1.44 4.99
CA ASP A 120 -23.72 2.10 5.86
C ASP A 120 -24.36 3.30 5.15
N ILE A 121 -25.67 3.22 4.90
CA ILE A 121 -26.44 4.25 4.20
C ILE A 121 -27.18 5.07 5.26
N THR A 122 -26.62 6.23 5.60
CA THR A 122 -27.17 7.12 6.64
C THR A 122 -27.94 8.32 6.07
N VAL A 123 -27.73 8.64 4.79
CA VAL A 123 -28.42 9.74 4.10
C VAL A 123 -29.58 9.17 3.30
N THR A 124 -30.77 9.70 3.51
CA THR A 124 -31.99 9.27 2.82
C THR A 124 -32.40 10.29 1.75
N GLU A 125 -33.14 9.80 0.75
CA GLU A 125 -33.78 10.58 -0.30
C GLU A 125 -32.82 11.46 -1.13
N LYS A 126 -31.52 11.11 -1.16
CA LYS A 126 -30.48 11.79 -1.93
C LYS A 126 -29.46 10.79 -2.45
N TRP A 127 -28.79 11.13 -3.55
CA TRP A 127 -27.66 10.35 -4.02
C TRP A 127 -26.44 10.59 -3.15
N VAL A 128 -25.75 9.51 -2.80
CA VAL A 128 -24.43 9.54 -2.17
C VAL A 128 -23.51 8.60 -2.93
N GLU A 129 -22.30 9.05 -3.24
CA GLU A 129 -21.24 8.17 -3.71
C GLU A 129 -20.54 7.54 -2.50
N TYR A 130 -20.56 6.21 -2.45
CA TYR A 130 -19.89 5.42 -1.43
C TYR A 130 -18.58 4.87 -1.96
N SER A 131 -17.60 4.74 -1.06
CA SER A 131 -16.31 4.09 -1.34
C SER A 131 -16.18 2.85 -0.47
N VAL A 132 -15.85 1.72 -1.09
CA VAL A 132 -15.77 0.42 -0.43
C VAL A 132 -14.39 -0.17 -0.69
N ASP A 133 -13.62 -0.31 0.39
CA ASP A 133 -12.25 -0.80 0.32
C ASP A 133 -12.19 -2.33 0.25
N PHE A 134 -11.79 -2.84 -0.91
CA PHE A 134 -11.49 -4.24 -1.18
C PHE A 134 -9.97 -4.48 -1.36
N SER A 135 -9.10 -3.55 -0.97
CA SER A 135 -7.63 -3.71 -1.08
C SER A 135 -7.06 -4.90 -0.31
N ALA A 136 -7.80 -5.44 0.66
CA ALA A 136 -7.46 -6.70 1.31
C ALA A 136 -7.66 -7.93 0.40
N ALA A 137 -8.37 -7.81 -0.72
CA ALA A 137 -8.48 -8.83 -1.74
C ALA A 137 -7.48 -8.57 -2.86
N SER A 138 -6.29 -9.16 -2.80
CA SER A 138 -5.29 -9.09 -3.87
C SER A 138 -5.52 -10.18 -4.92
N THR A 139 -6.63 -10.12 -5.66
CA THR A 139 -7.00 -11.19 -6.62
C THR A 139 -7.70 -10.68 -7.87
N THR A 140 -7.58 -11.45 -8.96
CA THR A 140 -8.21 -11.21 -10.26
C THR A 140 -9.27 -12.25 -10.60
N ALA A 141 -9.69 -13.07 -9.63
CA ALA A 141 -10.45 -14.29 -9.90
C ALA A 141 -11.97 -14.12 -9.89
N HIS A 142 -12.51 -13.02 -9.36
CA HIS A 142 -13.95 -12.89 -9.13
C HIS A 142 -14.73 -12.62 -10.41
N THR A 143 -15.64 -13.51 -10.78
CA THR A 143 -16.46 -13.41 -12.00
C THR A 143 -17.86 -12.86 -11.74
N LYS A 144 -18.23 -12.68 -10.47
CA LYS A 144 -19.58 -12.25 -10.07
C LYS A 144 -19.53 -11.14 -9.03
N VAL A 145 -20.57 -10.32 -9.04
CA VAL A 145 -20.87 -9.33 -8.00
C VAL A 145 -22.27 -9.55 -7.46
N LEU A 146 -22.41 -9.45 -6.15
CA LEU A 146 -23.69 -9.44 -5.47
C LEU A 146 -23.90 -8.08 -4.83
N LEU A 147 -25.08 -7.50 -5.06
CA LEU A 147 -25.53 -6.27 -4.42
C LEU A 147 -26.89 -6.53 -3.75
N ALA A 148 -26.97 -6.23 -2.45
CA ALA A 148 -28.20 -6.35 -1.67
C ALA A 148 -28.44 -5.06 -0.88
N PHE A 149 -29.70 -4.61 -0.81
CA PHE A 149 -30.10 -3.48 0.02
C PHE A 149 -30.98 -3.96 1.17
N ASN A 150 -30.77 -3.37 2.35
CA ASN A 150 -31.42 -3.77 3.59
C ASN A 150 -31.24 -5.27 3.99
N PRO A 151 -30.06 -5.89 3.78
CA PRO A 151 -29.87 -7.31 4.01
C PRO A 151 -29.83 -7.66 5.51
N PHE A 152 -30.40 -8.83 5.86
CA PHE A 152 -30.43 -9.43 7.20
C PHE A 152 -31.11 -8.56 8.25
N THR A 153 -32.17 -7.86 7.84
CA THR A 153 -32.99 -7.02 8.73
C THR A 153 -34.44 -7.45 8.65
N THR A 154 -35.31 -6.85 9.48
CA THR A 154 -36.76 -7.05 9.36
C THR A 154 -37.20 -6.74 7.93
N PRO A 155 -37.88 -7.68 7.23
CA PRO A 155 -38.31 -7.47 5.86
C PRO A 155 -39.15 -6.20 5.72
N ALA A 156 -38.84 -5.42 4.69
CA ALA A 156 -39.53 -4.18 4.36
C ALA A 156 -39.60 -4.01 2.85
N PHE A 157 -40.78 -3.67 2.36
CA PHE A 157 -40.95 -3.31 0.95
C PHE A 157 -40.33 -1.92 0.74
N SER A 158 -39.32 -1.85 -0.13
CA SER A 158 -38.61 -0.60 -0.43
C SER A 158 -37.93 -0.70 -1.78
N SER A 159 -37.81 0.44 -2.47
CA SER A 159 -37.06 0.57 -3.71
C SER A 159 -35.80 1.38 -3.48
N PHE A 160 -34.68 0.85 -3.94
CA PHE A 160 -33.35 1.46 -3.87
C PHE A 160 -32.85 1.68 -5.30
N TYR A 161 -32.11 2.76 -5.50
CA TYR A 161 -31.52 3.09 -6.80
C TYR A 161 -30.01 3.11 -6.66
N PHE A 162 -29.33 2.64 -7.70
CA PHE A 162 -27.87 2.56 -7.70
C PHE A 162 -27.33 2.81 -9.09
N ASP A 163 -26.09 3.30 -9.13
CA ASP A 163 -25.44 3.71 -10.36
C ASP A 163 -23.92 3.74 -10.20
N ASP A 164 -23.20 3.85 -11.32
CA ASP A 164 -21.75 4.04 -11.39
C ASP A 164 -20.94 3.06 -10.51
N ILE A 165 -21.14 1.76 -10.69
CA ILE A 165 -20.27 0.74 -10.07
C ILE A 165 -18.94 0.77 -10.81
N ARG A 166 -17.92 1.35 -10.18
CA ARG A 166 -16.58 1.49 -10.76
C ARG A 166 -15.49 1.12 -9.77
N GLY A 167 -14.46 0.45 -10.25
CA GLY A 167 -13.24 0.18 -9.49
C GLY A 167 -12.18 1.21 -9.83
N VAL A 168 -11.55 1.78 -8.80
CA VAL A 168 -10.34 2.60 -8.91
C VAL A 168 -9.24 1.99 -8.06
N GLU A 169 -7.99 2.36 -8.31
CA GLU A 169 -6.91 2.02 -7.39
C GLU A 169 -7.12 2.76 -6.06
N ALA A 170 -6.96 2.06 -4.93
CA ALA A 170 -6.93 2.65 -3.59
C ALA A 170 -5.62 3.42 -3.40
N LYS A 171 -5.47 4.51 -4.16
CA LYS A 171 -4.28 5.36 -4.22
C LYS A 171 -4.65 6.82 -4.45
N GLU A 172 -3.98 7.71 -3.75
CA GLU A 172 -4.01 9.16 -4.00
C GLU A 172 -2.57 9.65 -4.17
N VAL A 173 -2.26 10.24 -5.31
CA VAL A 173 -0.93 10.80 -5.59
C VAL A 173 -0.95 12.29 -5.26
N PHE A 174 0.03 12.74 -4.48
CA PHE A 174 0.13 14.12 -4.02
C PHE A 174 1.24 14.90 -4.72
N GLU A 175 2.40 14.26 -4.95
CA GLU A 175 3.57 14.90 -5.56
C GLU A 175 4.35 13.88 -6.42
N THR A 176 4.73 14.32 -7.62
CA THR A 176 5.54 13.58 -8.60
C THR A 176 6.69 14.41 -9.17
N PHE A 177 6.67 15.74 -8.97
CA PHE A 177 7.59 16.71 -9.56
C PHE A 177 7.63 16.79 -11.11
N GLU A 178 6.90 15.94 -11.82
CA GLU A 178 6.93 15.83 -13.29
C GLU A 178 6.23 16.98 -14.01
N THR A 179 5.31 17.66 -13.33
CA THR A 179 4.55 18.81 -13.84
C THR A 179 4.76 20.09 -13.02
N GLY A 180 5.74 20.08 -12.11
CA GLY A 180 6.08 21.20 -11.23
C GLY A 180 6.10 20.76 -9.78
N ASN A 181 6.05 21.70 -8.83
CA ASN A 181 5.89 21.38 -7.41
C ASN A 181 4.38 21.25 -7.13
N GLU A 182 3.81 20.07 -7.36
CA GLU A 182 2.35 19.87 -7.46
C GLU A 182 1.61 20.07 -6.14
N LEU A 183 2.20 19.64 -5.03
CA LEU A 183 1.64 19.85 -3.69
C LEU A 183 2.03 21.22 -3.10
N GLY A 184 2.94 21.94 -3.75
CA GLY A 184 3.37 23.27 -3.33
C GLY A 184 4.25 23.26 -2.08
N TRP A 185 5.23 22.36 -2.01
CA TRP A 185 6.22 22.30 -0.94
C TRP A 185 6.98 23.62 -0.77
N ASN A 186 7.11 24.08 0.48
CA ASN A 186 7.91 25.23 0.87
C ASN A 186 8.91 24.84 1.96
N ALA A 187 10.16 25.32 1.85
CA ALA A 187 11.17 25.13 2.88
C ALA A 187 11.12 26.24 3.92
N PHE A 188 11.31 25.86 5.18
CA PHE A 188 11.50 26.77 6.31
C PHE A 188 12.81 26.39 7.01
N ASP A 189 13.67 27.39 7.22
CA ASP A 189 15.00 27.22 7.80
C ASP A 189 15.85 26.17 7.06
N GLY A 190 15.71 26.08 5.74
CA GLY A 190 16.45 25.23 4.82
C GLY A 190 16.19 25.69 3.38
N THR A 191 16.71 24.98 2.38
CA THR A 191 16.56 25.37 0.96
C THR A 191 15.91 24.25 0.16
N LEU A 192 14.84 24.58 -0.57
CA LEU A 192 14.19 23.67 -1.53
C LEU A 192 14.46 24.15 -2.97
N GLU A 193 14.93 23.22 -3.80
CA GLU A 193 15.00 23.34 -5.25
C GLU A 193 14.07 22.26 -5.84
N ALA A 194 12.92 22.66 -6.39
CA ALA A 194 11.95 21.72 -6.93
C ALA A 194 11.13 22.36 -8.08
N PRO A 195 11.02 21.70 -9.25
CA PRO A 195 11.65 20.42 -9.61
C PRO A 195 13.12 20.59 -10.05
N ILE A 196 13.95 19.56 -9.84
CA ILE A 196 15.28 19.40 -10.45
C ILE A 196 15.39 18.05 -11.16
N ASP A 197 16.42 17.83 -11.99
CA ASP A 197 16.67 16.51 -12.58
C ASP A 197 16.97 15.46 -11.50
N ASN A 198 16.40 14.26 -11.64
CA ASN A 198 16.69 13.13 -10.76
C ASN A 198 18.20 12.80 -10.81
N PRO A 199 18.92 12.87 -9.67
CA PRO A 199 20.38 12.70 -9.66
C PRO A 199 20.83 11.25 -9.88
N ALA A 200 19.95 10.28 -9.65
CA ALA A 200 20.30 8.86 -9.66
C ALA A 200 19.12 7.95 -10.04
N PRO A 201 18.54 8.05 -11.27
CA PRO A 201 17.43 7.19 -11.66
C PRO A 201 17.78 5.70 -11.57
N ASN A 202 16.90 4.90 -10.97
CA ASN A 202 17.05 3.45 -10.83
C ASN A 202 15.68 2.74 -10.89
N SER A 203 15.60 1.47 -10.51
CA SER A 203 14.35 0.70 -10.48
C SER A 203 13.37 1.09 -9.38
N VAL A 204 13.83 1.78 -8.33
CA VAL A 204 12.97 2.29 -7.25
C VAL A 204 12.35 3.62 -7.68
N ASN A 205 13.18 4.52 -8.16
CA ASN A 205 12.77 5.80 -8.70
C ASN A 205 13.37 5.99 -10.10
N SER A 206 12.53 5.86 -11.13
CA SER A 206 12.92 6.09 -12.52
C SER A 206 12.39 7.42 -13.09
N THR A 207 11.86 8.30 -12.24
CA THR A 207 11.26 9.57 -12.67
C THR A 207 12.33 10.54 -13.16
N ALA A 208 11.93 11.53 -13.98
CA ALA A 208 12.86 12.48 -14.55
C ALA A 208 13.12 13.64 -13.59
N LYS A 209 12.13 14.02 -12.79
CA LYS A 209 12.15 15.19 -11.92
C LYS A 209 11.90 14.81 -10.47
N VAL A 210 12.57 15.51 -9.56
CA VAL A 210 12.47 15.30 -8.11
C VAL A 210 12.59 16.63 -7.36
N GLY A 211 12.22 16.63 -6.08
CA GLY A 211 12.52 17.72 -5.16
C GLY A 211 13.89 17.51 -4.51
N LYS A 212 14.68 18.59 -4.36
CA LYS A 212 15.93 18.59 -3.60
C LYS A 212 15.85 19.55 -2.43
N TYR A 213 16.00 19.01 -1.23
CA TYR A 213 16.04 19.77 0.01
C TYR A 213 17.45 19.74 0.61
N THR A 214 17.97 20.90 0.96
CA THR A 214 19.19 21.06 1.74
C THR A 214 18.80 21.50 3.15
N LYS A 215 19.04 20.63 4.13
CA LYS A 215 18.76 20.90 5.54
C LYS A 215 19.70 22.01 6.06
N SER A 216 19.22 22.85 6.98
CA SER A 216 20.11 23.81 7.64
C SER A 216 20.94 23.16 8.74
N GLY A 217 22.25 23.39 8.68
CA GLY A 217 23.21 23.07 9.73
C GLY A 217 23.25 24.05 10.90
N ALA A 218 22.23 24.91 11.04
CA ALA A 218 22.06 25.85 12.15
C ALA A 218 20.73 25.68 12.90
N HIS A 219 19.90 24.69 12.52
CA HIS A 219 18.61 24.44 13.15
C HIS A 219 18.40 22.95 13.36
N SER A 220 18.06 22.58 14.60
CA SER A 220 17.68 21.20 14.94
C SER A 220 16.39 20.77 14.26
N TYR A 221 15.54 21.71 13.86
CA TYR A 221 14.32 21.45 13.10
C TYR A 221 14.19 22.47 11.97
N SER A 222 14.62 22.06 10.78
CA SER A 222 14.24 22.69 9.53
C SER A 222 13.23 21.79 8.82
N LEU A 223 12.30 22.36 8.06
CA LEU A 223 11.16 21.59 7.54
C LEU A 223 10.81 21.93 6.09
N LEU A 224 10.08 21.01 5.48
CA LEU A 224 9.27 21.24 4.29
C LEU A 224 7.79 21.18 4.69
N LEU A 225 6.98 22.10 4.18
CA LEU A 225 5.53 22.12 4.40
C LEU A 225 4.80 22.26 3.07
N ALA A 226 3.78 21.44 2.89
CA ALA A 226 2.79 21.56 1.84
C ALA A 226 1.38 21.52 2.42
N GLU A 227 0.42 22.15 1.76
CA GLU A 227 -0.97 22.25 2.21
C GLU A 227 -1.93 21.99 1.04
N LYS A 228 -2.93 21.13 1.26
CA LYS A 228 -4.01 20.85 0.32
C LYS A 228 -5.32 21.48 0.78
N ALA A 229 -6.20 21.79 -0.17
CA ALA A 229 -7.49 22.42 0.10
C ALA A 229 -8.49 21.50 0.82
N THR A 230 -8.39 20.18 0.59
CA THR A 230 -9.22 19.16 1.24
C THR A 230 -8.39 18.36 2.23
N PRO A 231 -8.96 17.84 3.33
CA PRO A 231 -8.20 16.99 4.23
C PRO A 231 -7.66 15.71 3.55
N PHE A 232 -6.59 15.14 4.10
CA PHE A 232 -6.16 13.77 3.80
C PHE A 232 -7.24 12.79 4.29
N ASP A 233 -7.67 11.84 3.44
CA ASP A 233 -8.63 10.82 3.84
C ASP A 233 -7.94 9.51 4.24
N LEU A 234 -7.63 9.42 5.53
CA LEU A 234 -6.97 8.25 6.11
C LEU A 234 -7.95 7.11 6.47
N SER A 235 -9.25 7.22 6.14
CA SER A 235 -10.19 6.13 6.44
C SER A 235 -9.89 4.86 5.63
N VAL A 236 -9.31 5.04 4.45
CA VAL A 236 -8.83 3.97 3.56
C VAL A 236 -7.35 4.17 3.26
N LEU A 237 -6.94 5.37 2.83
CA LEU A 237 -5.59 5.65 2.34
C LEU A 237 -4.64 6.06 3.48
N ASN A 238 -4.35 5.12 4.38
CA ASN A 238 -3.62 5.41 5.61
C ASN A 238 -2.13 5.00 5.59
N GLN A 239 -1.63 4.47 4.49
CA GLN A 239 -0.19 4.25 4.28
C GLN A 239 0.37 5.33 3.38
N LEU A 240 1.04 6.33 3.95
CA LEU A 240 1.71 7.36 3.16
C LEU A 240 3.07 6.86 2.74
N LYS A 241 3.43 7.09 1.48
CA LYS A 241 4.66 6.63 0.86
C LYS A 241 5.44 7.79 0.29
N LEU A 242 6.75 7.73 0.44
CA LEU A 242 7.67 8.72 -0.08
C LEU A 242 8.97 8.03 -0.53
N GLN A 243 9.46 8.37 -1.71
CA GLN A 243 10.77 7.92 -2.15
C GLN A 243 11.82 8.96 -1.77
N ILE A 244 12.96 8.51 -1.23
CA ILE A 244 14.01 9.38 -0.70
C ILE A 244 15.38 8.84 -1.12
N HIS A 245 16.26 9.75 -1.53
CA HIS A 245 17.69 9.53 -1.74
C HIS A 245 18.48 10.58 -0.92
N ALA A 246 19.21 10.13 0.10
CA ALA A 246 19.91 10.99 1.04
C ALA A 246 21.44 10.92 0.93
N SER A 247 22.14 12.00 1.31
CA SER A 247 23.61 12.04 1.33
C SER A 247 24.25 11.41 2.58
N ALA A 248 23.46 11.03 3.57
CA ALA A 248 23.92 10.42 4.81
C ALA A 248 22.82 9.53 5.44
N PRO A 249 23.19 8.56 6.30
CA PRO A 249 22.23 7.81 7.10
C PRO A 249 21.65 8.69 8.22
N THR A 250 20.35 8.95 8.19
CA THR A 250 19.64 9.85 9.11
C THR A 250 18.22 9.35 9.39
N GLN A 251 17.27 10.24 9.64
CA GLN A 251 15.85 9.95 9.81
C GLN A 251 15.02 10.97 9.04
N VAL A 252 13.79 10.58 8.72
CA VAL A 252 12.76 11.49 8.23
C VAL A 252 11.51 11.34 9.10
N LEU A 253 10.93 12.46 9.50
CA LEU A 253 9.64 12.52 10.18
C LEU A 253 8.61 13.09 9.22
N LEU A 254 7.56 12.32 8.95
CA LEU A 254 6.36 12.80 8.29
C LEU A 254 5.32 13.15 9.35
N LYS A 255 4.84 14.38 9.32
CA LYS A 255 3.77 14.88 10.18
C LYS A 255 2.61 15.37 9.33
N LEU A 256 1.39 14.94 9.68
CA LEU A 256 0.17 15.55 9.17
C LEU A 256 -0.46 16.43 10.24
N GLU A 257 -0.87 17.63 9.86
CA GLU A 257 -1.45 18.66 10.73
C GLU A 257 -2.71 19.26 10.11
N GLY A 258 -3.59 19.82 10.95
CA GLY A 258 -4.58 20.81 10.53
C GLY A 258 -5.24 21.46 11.73
N ALA A 259 -6.56 21.63 11.69
CA ALA A 259 -7.30 22.34 12.76
C ALA A 259 -7.43 21.57 14.10
N GLY A 260 -6.90 20.35 14.19
CA GLY A 260 -7.02 19.46 15.34
C GLY A 260 -5.70 18.75 15.66
N PRO A 261 -5.74 17.64 16.42
CA PRO A 261 -4.53 16.89 16.77
C PRO A 261 -3.73 16.47 15.54
N ALA A 262 -2.41 16.60 15.61
CA ALA A 262 -1.50 16.11 14.57
C ALA A 262 -1.24 14.60 14.73
N VAL A 263 -0.73 13.98 13.67
CA VAL A 263 -0.15 12.63 13.69
C VAL A 263 1.22 12.68 13.04
N GLU A 264 2.18 11.95 13.58
CA GLU A 264 3.55 11.91 13.06
C GLU A 264 4.16 10.52 13.14
N LYS A 265 5.03 10.21 12.17
CA LYS A 265 5.79 8.97 12.07
C LYS A 265 7.21 9.25 11.62
N ILE A 266 8.16 8.57 12.25
CA ILE A 266 9.58 8.62 11.91
C ILE A 266 9.94 7.35 11.15
N ALA A 267 10.74 7.50 10.09
CA ALA A 267 11.42 6.41 9.42
C ALA A 267 12.95 6.63 9.43
N ASN A 268 13.73 5.56 9.59
CA ASN A 268 15.19 5.62 9.54
C ASN A 268 15.64 5.56 8.08
N ILE A 269 16.47 6.52 7.67
CA ILE A 269 17.16 6.49 6.39
C ILE A 269 18.52 5.83 6.61
N GLY A 270 18.64 4.57 6.22
CA GLY A 270 19.87 3.81 6.45
C GLY A 270 20.84 3.82 5.27
N LEU A 271 20.35 4.08 4.06
CA LEU A 271 21.18 4.13 2.85
C LEU A 271 21.61 5.54 2.48
N THR A 272 22.87 5.63 2.06
CA THR A 272 23.45 6.81 1.44
C THR A 272 23.49 6.64 -0.07
N ASN A 273 23.13 7.70 -0.80
CA ASN A 273 23.20 7.79 -2.25
C ASN A 273 22.44 6.69 -3.02
N ALA A 274 21.31 6.24 -2.47
CA ALA A 274 20.43 5.28 -3.11
C ALA A 274 18.97 5.63 -2.82
N TRP A 275 18.11 5.52 -3.85
CA TRP A 275 16.67 5.67 -3.68
C TRP A 275 16.07 4.50 -2.91
N GLN A 276 15.26 4.81 -1.91
CA GLN A 276 14.39 3.86 -1.22
C GLN A 276 12.98 4.44 -1.10
N GLU A 277 11.97 3.57 -1.08
CA GLU A 277 10.60 3.93 -0.73
C GLU A 277 10.36 3.69 0.76
N TYR A 278 9.87 4.72 1.44
CA TYR A 278 9.52 4.71 2.85
C TYR A 278 8.00 4.70 2.98
N THR A 279 7.49 3.90 3.92
CA THR A 279 6.06 3.84 4.25
C THR A 279 5.84 4.34 5.67
N PHE A 280 4.90 5.26 5.83
CA PHE A 280 4.46 5.83 7.10
C PHE A 280 3.04 5.36 7.39
N ASP A 281 2.90 4.49 8.39
CA ASP A 281 1.60 3.98 8.82
C ASP A 281 0.86 5.00 9.68
N LEU A 282 -0.18 5.63 9.13
CA LEU A 282 -1.04 6.59 9.80
C LEU A 282 -2.43 6.02 10.14
N SER A 283 -2.59 4.70 10.17
CA SER A 283 -3.88 4.04 10.44
C SER A 283 -4.49 4.39 11.79
N SER A 284 -3.68 4.76 12.80
CA SER A 284 -4.17 5.28 14.08
C SER A 284 -4.93 6.60 13.96
N ALA A 285 -4.79 7.32 12.85
CA ALA A 285 -5.45 8.59 12.55
C ALA A 285 -6.57 8.45 11.50
N LYS A 286 -7.06 7.23 11.23
CA LYS A 286 -8.10 6.95 10.20
C LYS A 286 -9.38 7.80 10.35
N ASP A 287 -9.70 8.20 11.58
CA ASP A 287 -10.91 8.97 11.92
C ASP A 287 -10.67 10.49 11.88
N PHE A 288 -9.43 10.95 11.62
CA PHE A 288 -9.11 12.37 11.55
C PHE A 288 -9.57 12.94 10.21
N LYS A 289 -10.45 13.94 10.26
CA LYS A 289 -11.03 14.59 9.06
C LYS A 289 -10.59 16.05 8.90
N HIS A 290 -9.52 16.45 9.59
CA HIS A 290 -9.06 17.84 9.67
C HIS A 290 -7.62 18.05 9.20
N LEU A 291 -6.89 16.99 8.83
CA LEU A 291 -5.48 17.06 8.45
C LEU A 291 -5.35 17.60 7.03
N THR A 292 -4.80 18.79 6.83
CA THR A 292 -4.65 19.45 5.50
C THR A 292 -3.20 19.74 5.12
N LYS A 293 -2.28 19.64 6.08
CA LYS A 293 -0.86 19.92 5.87
C LYS A 293 -0.03 18.65 5.96
N ALA A 294 0.94 18.50 5.07
CA ALA A 294 2.02 17.53 5.18
C ALA A 294 3.32 18.27 5.50
N ILE A 295 4.05 17.80 6.51
CA ILE A 295 5.29 18.40 6.97
C ILE A 295 6.36 17.31 7.03
N LEU A 296 7.49 17.54 6.36
CA LEU A 296 8.65 16.67 6.41
C LEU A 296 9.76 17.35 7.21
N PHE A 297 10.33 16.62 8.17
CA PHE A 297 11.57 16.99 8.83
C PHE A 297 12.62 15.95 8.49
N PHE A 298 13.68 16.38 7.83
CA PHE A 298 14.85 15.54 7.60
C PHE A 298 15.87 15.76 8.72
N ASP A 299 16.41 14.66 9.24
CA ASP A 299 17.28 14.59 10.42
C ASP A 299 16.77 15.44 11.62
N PRO A 300 15.52 15.22 12.05
CA PRO A 300 14.90 16.03 13.10
C PRO A 300 15.67 15.92 14.42
N GLY A 301 15.88 17.05 15.08
CA GLY A 301 16.59 17.15 16.35
C GLY A 301 18.11 17.32 16.21
N VAL A 302 18.68 17.24 15.01
CA VAL A 302 20.13 17.34 14.79
C VAL A 302 20.50 18.70 14.21
N GLU A 303 21.04 19.58 15.05
CA GLU A 303 21.29 20.99 14.67
C GLU A 303 22.36 21.16 13.59
N THR A 304 23.46 20.41 13.68
CA THR A 304 24.63 20.58 12.81
C THR A 304 24.55 19.79 11.50
N SER A 305 23.46 19.06 11.23
CA SER A 305 23.29 18.37 9.94
C SER A 305 22.97 19.37 8.84
N ALA A 306 23.77 19.35 7.78
CA ALA A 306 23.61 20.11 6.55
C ALA A 306 23.47 19.18 5.33
N ASP A 307 22.87 18.00 5.56
CA ASP A 307 22.72 16.96 4.56
C ASP A 307 21.72 17.33 3.45
N VAL A 308 21.86 16.66 2.31
CA VAL A 308 21.03 16.85 1.12
C VAL A 308 20.11 15.64 0.93
N TYR A 309 18.84 15.93 0.70
CA TYR A 309 17.77 14.96 0.52
C TYR A 309 17.08 15.21 -0.81
N HIS A 310 17.04 14.19 -1.66
CA HIS A 310 16.14 14.18 -2.80
C HIS A 310 14.92 13.38 -2.42
N PHE A 311 13.73 13.88 -2.77
CA PHE A 311 12.47 13.22 -2.46
C PHE A 311 11.51 13.35 -3.63
N ASP A 312 10.66 12.36 -3.77
CA ASP A 312 9.76 12.23 -4.92
C ASP A 312 8.66 11.20 -4.63
N ASN A 313 7.64 11.14 -5.49
CA ASN A 313 6.54 10.19 -5.44
C ASN A 313 5.91 10.14 -4.04
N PHE A 314 5.33 11.26 -3.61
CA PHE A 314 4.55 11.31 -2.37
C PHE A 314 3.10 10.92 -2.67
N TYR A 315 2.64 9.81 -2.10
CA TYR A 315 1.30 9.29 -2.34
C TYR A 315 0.78 8.51 -1.13
N ALA A 316 -0.52 8.25 -1.06
CA ALA A 316 -1.12 7.37 -0.06
C ALA A 316 -1.76 6.16 -0.71
N VAL A 317 -1.70 5.01 -0.03
CA VAL A 317 -2.38 3.76 -0.39
C VAL A 317 -3.11 3.17 0.81
N SER A 318 -3.98 2.19 0.58
CA SER A 318 -4.53 1.36 1.66
C SER A 318 -3.50 0.39 2.25
N GLN A 319 -3.73 -0.02 3.50
CA GLN A 319 -2.99 -1.11 4.16
C GLN A 319 -3.16 -2.47 3.47
N GLY A 320 -4.20 -2.64 2.65
CA GLY A 320 -4.46 -3.89 1.94
C GLY A 320 -4.59 -5.08 2.89
N GLU A 321 -3.91 -6.19 2.56
CA GLU A 321 -3.91 -7.44 3.35
C GLU A 321 -3.40 -7.27 4.80
N CYS A 322 -2.66 -6.19 5.06
CA CYS A 322 -2.08 -5.88 6.36
C CYS A 322 -3.01 -5.06 7.27
N ALA A 323 -4.18 -4.66 6.79
CA ALA A 323 -5.13 -3.90 7.59
C ALA A 323 -5.56 -4.68 8.84
N GLY A 324 -5.34 -4.08 10.02
CA GLY A 324 -5.73 -4.65 11.32
C GLY A 324 -4.89 -5.85 11.78
N LYS A 325 -3.76 -6.15 11.13
CA LYS A 325 -2.82 -7.16 11.61
C LYS A 325 -2.03 -6.60 12.81
N GLU A 326 -1.92 -7.38 13.88
CA GLU A 326 -1.07 -7.01 15.02
C GLU A 326 0.40 -7.17 14.66
N LEU A 327 1.19 -6.12 14.89
CA LEU A 327 2.63 -6.14 14.68
C LEU A 327 3.34 -6.60 15.96
N ASP A 328 4.32 -7.48 15.80
CA ASP A 328 5.18 -7.98 16.87
C ASP A 328 6.57 -7.34 16.77
N ALA A 329 6.91 -6.49 17.74
CA ALA A 329 8.19 -5.79 17.83
C ALA A 329 9.41 -6.72 18.11
N SER A 330 9.20 -8.02 18.29
CA SER A 330 10.27 -9.02 18.35
C SER A 330 10.64 -9.60 16.98
N ILE A 331 9.79 -9.43 15.97
CA ILE A 331 10.06 -9.87 14.60
C ILE A 331 10.82 -8.76 13.86
N LEU A 332 11.99 -9.09 13.32
CA LEU A 332 12.74 -8.14 12.48
C LEU A 332 12.04 -7.92 11.13
N ASP A 333 11.68 -9.00 10.45
CA ASP A 333 10.96 -8.98 9.18
C ASP A 333 10.29 -10.33 8.94
N ASP A 334 8.97 -10.35 8.76
CA ASP A 334 8.24 -11.54 8.32
C ASP A 334 7.99 -11.56 6.80
N PHE A 335 8.39 -10.49 6.09
CA PHE A 335 8.15 -10.29 4.66
C PHE A 335 6.67 -10.26 4.26
N GLU A 336 5.78 -10.05 5.24
CA GLU A 336 4.35 -9.88 5.07
C GLU A 336 3.98 -8.47 5.53
N CYS A 337 3.50 -8.34 6.76
CA CYS A 337 2.96 -7.12 7.33
C CYS A 337 3.84 -6.54 8.44
N ASN A 338 4.79 -7.31 8.96
CA ASN A 338 5.61 -6.92 10.08
C ASN A 338 7.08 -6.82 9.68
N ARG A 339 7.51 -5.59 9.39
CA ARG A 339 8.90 -5.24 9.11
C ARG A 339 9.37 -4.14 10.05
N ASN A 340 10.22 -4.52 10.99
CA ASN A 340 10.92 -3.62 11.90
C ASN A 340 12.39 -3.39 11.49
N ALA A 341 12.92 -4.12 10.50
CA ALA A 341 14.27 -3.97 10.00
C ALA A 341 14.41 -2.79 9.02
N THR A 342 15.48 -2.00 9.18
CA THR A 342 15.94 -1.02 8.19
C THR A 342 17.17 -1.58 7.50
N TYR A 343 17.03 -2.14 6.30
CA TYR A 343 18.15 -2.73 5.57
C TYR A 343 19.05 -1.64 4.96
N VAL A 344 20.34 -1.72 5.29
CA VAL A 344 21.39 -0.77 4.87
C VAL A 344 22.43 -1.39 3.95
N ASN A 345 22.39 -2.70 3.74
CA ASN A 345 23.17 -3.40 2.71
C ASN A 345 22.44 -4.66 2.23
N GLY A 346 22.62 -5.03 0.97
CA GLY A 346 22.04 -6.25 0.37
C GLY A 346 20.53 -6.16 0.07
N TRP A 347 19.91 -5.01 0.30
CA TRP A 347 18.48 -4.78 0.04
C TRP A 347 18.12 -4.93 -1.45
N ASP A 348 19.04 -4.58 -2.35
CA ASP A 348 18.93 -4.70 -3.80
C ASP A 348 18.98 -6.16 -4.29
N SER A 349 19.49 -7.04 -3.43
CA SER A 349 19.50 -8.50 -3.62
C SER A 349 18.34 -9.20 -2.91
N LEU A 350 17.50 -8.46 -2.16
CA LEU A 350 16.34 -8.99 -1.44
C LEU A 350 15.05 -8.69 -2.22
N THR A 351 14.28 -9.73 -2.51
CA THR A 351 12.95 -9.61 -3.12
C THR A 351 11.91 -10.36 -2.29
N VAL A 352 10.73 -9.78 -2.08
CA VAL A 352 9.62 -10.49 -1.46
C VAL A 352 8.88 -11.28 -2.53
N ILE A 353 8.78 -12.59 -2.36
CA ILE A 353 8.13 -13.51 -3.31
C ILE A 353 7.09 -14.38 -2.60
N PRO A 354 6.13 -14.99 -3.33
CA PRO A 354 5.30 -16.05 -2.78
C PRO A 354 6.16 -17.17 -2.18
N ASN A 355 5.75 -17.69 -1.02
CA ASN A 355 6.47 -18.76 -0.35
C ASN A 355 6.52 -20.02 -1.26
N PRO A 356 7.71 -20.46 -1.71
CA PRO A 356 7.85 -21.53 -2.70
C PRO A 356 7.46 -22.91 -2.19
N GLY A 357 7.26 -23.08 -0.89
CA GLY A 357 6.77 -24.33 -0.30
C GLY A 357 6.39 -24.12 1.15
N ALA A 358 5.23 -23.51 1.36
CA ALA A 358 4.67 -23.34 2.69
C ALA A 358 4.46 -24.72 3.36
N ASP A 359 4.92 -24.85 4.60
CA ASP A 359 4.85 -26.08 5.39
C ASP A 359 4.60 -25.77 6.88
N ALA A 360 4.68 -26.79 7.73
CA ALA A 360 4.46 -26.62 9.17
C ALA A 360 5.56 -25.79 9.87
N VAL A 361 6.75 -25.66 9.27
CA VAL A 361 7.83 -24.83 9.80
C VAL A 361 7.62 -23.38 9.37
N ASN A 362 7.29 -23.15 8.11
CA ASN A 362 6.99 -21.84 7.57
C ASN A 362 5.69 -21.82 6.75
N GLY A 363 4.59 -21.48 7.44
CA GLY A 363 3.27 -21.32 6.83
C GLY A 363 2.98 -19.92 6.27
N SER A 364 3.99 -19.04 6.14
CA SER A 364 3.79 -17.69 5.56
C SER A 364 3.39 -17.77 4.09
N THR A 365 2.68 -16.75 3.60
CA THR A 365 2.27 -16.67 2.19
C THR A 365 3.37 -16.15 1.28
N LYS A 366 4.30 -15.38 1.82
CA LYS A 366 5.41 -14.67 1.19
C LYS A 366 6.66 -14.81 2.07
N VAL A 367 7.82 -14.66 1.45
CA VAL A 367 9.14 -14.76 2.08
C VAL A 367 10.14 -13.84 1.37
N GLY A 368 11.20 -13.47 2.07
CA GLY A 368 12.36 -12.82 1.49
C GLY A 368 13.23 -13.82 0.72
N LYS A 369 13.38 -13.61 -0.59
CA LYS A 369 14.38 -14.27 -1.42
C LYS A 369 15.59 -13.35 -1.52
N PHE A 370 16.68 -13.75 -0.86
CA PHE A 370 17.99 -13.13 -1.01
C PHE A 370 18.80 -13.83 -2.10
N VAL A 371 19.30 -13.08 -3.07
CA VAL A 371 20.17 -13.59 -4.13
C VAL A 371 21.63 -13.34 -3.75
N ASP A 372 22.36 -14.42 -3.49
CA ASP A 372 23.81 -14.34 -3.31
C ASP A 372 24.49 -13.98 -4.65
N GLN A 373 25.36 -12.98 -4.64
CA GLN A 373 25.91 -12.36 -5.85
C GLN A 373 27.22 -13.03 -6.22
N LEU A 374 27.38 -13.37 -7.50
CA LEU A 374 28.59 -14.02 -8.00
C LEU A 374 29.81 -13.10 -7.84
N GLY A 375 30.85 -13.60 -7.17
CA GLY A 375 32.14 -12.91 -7.02
C GLY A 375 32.29 -12.08 -5.76
N GLU A 376 31.24 -11.96 -4.94
CA GLU A 376 31.26 -11.20 -3.68
C GLU A 376 31.26 -12.16 -2.47
N PRO A 377 32.43 -12.45 -1.85
CA PRO A 377 32.52 -13.44 -0.78
C PRO A 377 31.81 -13.02 0.52
N TRP A 378 31.38 -11.76 0.63
CA TRP A 378 30.77 -11.17 1.83
C TRP A 378 29.43 -10.49 1.51
N ASN A 379 28.62 -11.09 0.64
CA ASN A 379 27.29 -10.57 0.38
C ASN A 379 26.36 -10.85 1.55
N GLY A 380 25.90 -9.80 2.22
CA GLY A 380 25.10 -9.89 3.44
C GLY A 380 23.92 -8.94 3.43
N LEU A 381 22.80 -9.40 3.97
CA LEU A 381 21.66 -8.57 4.29
C LEU A 381 21.90 -7.93 5.67
N LEU A 382 22.20 -6.64 5.67
CA LEU A 382 22.55 -5.89 6.88
C LEU A 382 21.40 -4.98 7.26
N TRP A 383 20.97 -5.02 8.51
CA TRP A 383 20.13 -3.98 9.08
C TRP A 383 20.94 -3.11 10.02
N GLU A 384 20.49 -1.87 10.24
CA GLU A 384 21.12 -0.97 11.21
C GLU A 384 20.06 -0.22 12.00
N TYR A 385 20.30 -0.11 13.30
CA TYR A 385 19.50 0.69 14.21
C TYR A 385 20.31 1.85 14.77
N GLN A 386 19.63 2.98 15.00
CA GLN A 386 20.25 4.09 15.72
C GLN A 386 20.62 3.69 17.16
N ASN A 387 19.78 2.89 17.81
CA ASN A 387 19.96 2.39 19.17
C ASN A 387 20.54 0.97 19.18
N ALA A 388 21.26 0.61 20.24
CA ALA A 388 21.79 -0.73 20.41
C ALA A 388 20.67 -1.77 20.55
N VAL A 389 20.90 -2.97 20.02
CA VAL A 389 19.98 -4.11 20.19
C VAL A 389 19.98 -4.54 21.65
N ASN A 390 18.78 -4.77 22.23
CA ASN A 390 18.65 -5.25 23.60
C ASN A 390 19.01 -6.74 23.67
N LEU A 391 20.29 -7.05 23.84
CA LEU A 391 20.79 -8.42 23.96
C LEU A 391 20.70 -8.97 25.38
N GLU A 392 20.34 -8.17 26.39
CA GLU A 392 20.11 -8.68 27.76
C GLU A 392 18.94 -9.67 27.77
N THR A 393 17.93 -9.39 26.93
CA THR A 393 16.69 -10.19 26.85
C THR A 393 16.38 -10.75 25.47
N LYS A 394 17.01 -10.23 24.39
CA LYS A 394 16.82 -10.67 23.00
C LYS A 394 18.13 -11.11 22.35
N ASN A 395 18.88 -11.99 23.01
CA ASN A 395 20.18 -12.50 22.53
C ASN A 395 20.10 -13.70 21.58
N GLN A 396 18.91 -14.21 21.29
CA GLN A 396 18.73 -15.33 20.36
C GLN A 396 17.92 -14.89 19.14
N PHE A 397 18.54 -14.95 17.97
CA PHE A 397 17.92 -14.56 16.72
C PHE A 397 17.40 -15.81 16.02
N ASN A 398 16.08 -15.86 15.84
CA ASN A 398 15.41 -16.95 15.17
C ASN A 398 15.25 -16.59 13.68
N ILE A 399 15.66 -17.50 12.79
CA ILE A 399 15.51 -17.32 11.34
C ILE A 399 15.07 -18.62 10.70
N LYS A 400 14.10 -18.56 9.79
CA LYS A 400 13.71 -19.70 8.96
C LYS A 400 14.40 -19.56 7.60
N ILE A 401 15.17 -20.57 7.20
CA ILE A 401 15.93 -20.54 5.95
C ILE A 401 15.56 -21.75 5.10
N TRP A 402 15.27 -21.49 3.82
CA TRP A 402 15.21 -22.47 2.74
C TRP A 402 16.43 -22.26 1.86
N SER A 403 17.20 -23.32 1.60
CA SER A 403 18.28 -23.29 0.61
C SER A 403 18.18 -24.48 -0.35
N SER A 404 18.52 -24.26 -1.62
CA SER A 404 18.64 -25.35 -2.60
C SER A 404 19.95 -26.13 -2.48
N LYS A 405 20.90 -25.65 -1.66
CA LYS A 405 22.23 -26.25 -1.46
C LYS A 405 22.62 -26.26 0.02
N ALA A 406 23.29 -27.32 0.44
CA ALA A 406 23.92 -27.34 1.76
C ALA A 406 25.06 -26.32 1.76
N THR A 407 25.08 -25.45 2.77
CA THR A 407 26.01 -24.32 2.87
C THR A 407 26.09 -23.83 4.32
N ARG A 408 26.84 -22.77 4.58
CA ARG A 408 26.83 -22.05 5.86
C ARG A 408 26.38 -20.62 5.66
N VAL A 409 25.67 -20.08 6.65
CA VAL A 409 25.34 -18.66 6.75
C VAL A 409 25.99 -18.11 8.01
N LEU A 410 26.57 -16.92 7.92
CA LEU A 410 27.15 -16.23 9.07
C LEU A 410 26.12 -15.25 9.62
N ALA A 411 25.67 -15.46 10.85
CA ALA A 411 25.00 -14.42 11.62
C ALA A 411 26.09 -13.60 12.32
N LYS A 412 26.01 -12.28 12.22
CA LYS A 412 27.00 -11.36 12.78
C LYS A 412 26.30 -10.21 13.49
N LEU A 413 26.81 -9.86 14.67
CA LEU A 413 26.48 -8.62 15.37
C LEU A 413 27.69 -7.69 15.32
N GLU A 414 27.46 -6.43 14.94
CA GLU A 414 28.50 -5.41 14.91
C GLU A 414 27.99 -3.98 15.15
N GLY A 415 28.89 -3.00 15.06
CA GLY A 415 28.60 -1.60 15.35
C GLY A 415 28.52 -1.27 16.84
N GLY A 416 28.34 0.00 17.17
CA GLY A 416 28.45 0.48 18.55
C GLY A 416 29.90 0.54 19.04
N ALA A 417 30.13 0.26 20.33
CA ALA A 417 31.46 0.26 20.94
C ALA A 417 32.02 -1.16 21.15
N SER A 418 31.21 -2.19 20.90
CA SER A 418 31.57 -3.60 21.08
C SER A 418 32.28 -4.14 19.84
N GLY A 419 33.25 -5.03 20.03
CA GLY A 419 33.87 -5.74 18.91
C GLY A 419 32.91 -6.78 18.32
N ALA A 420 32.97 -6.99 17.00
CA ALA A 420 32.04 -7.87 16.30
C ALA A 420 31.97 -9.30 16.90
N SER A 421 30.79 -9.91 16.81
CA SER A 421 30.52 -11.28 17.24
C SER A 421 29.88 -12.07 16.11
N GLU A 422 30.27 -13.32 15.95
CA GLU A 422 29.93 -14.14 14.78
C GLU A 422 29.47 -15.54 15.20
N VAL A 423 28.38 -16.01 14.60
CA VAL A 423 27.82 -17.35 14.78
C VAL A 423 27.56 -17.96 13.41
N TRP A 424 28.19 -19.11 13.14
CA TRP A 424 27.91 -19.87 11.92
C TRP A 424 26.67 -20.74 12.09
N ILE A 425 25.79 -20.69 11.09
CA ILE A 425 24.63 -21.56 10.94
C ILE A 425 24.90 -22.54 9.80
N ASP A 426 24.90 -23.84 10.11
CA ASP A 426 25.10 -24.90 9.13
C ASP A 426 23.77 -25.31 8.51
N ILE A 427 23.59 -25.01 7.23
CA ILE A 427 22.42 -25.41 6.46
C ILE A 427 22.72 -26.78 5.83
N VAL A 428 22.21 -27.83 6.44
CA VAL A 428 22.42 -29.21 5.98
C VAL A 428 21.23 -29.76 5.20
N GLU A 429 20.02 -29.30 5.53
CA GLU A 429 18.80 -29.73 4.86
C GLU A 429 18.46 -28.77 3.71
N THR A 430 18.19 -29.32 2.53
CA THR A 430 17.92 -28.54 1.32
C THR A 430 16.47 -28.70 0.87
N ASN A 431 15.97 -27.69 0.15
CA ASN A 431 14.65 -27.66 -0.48
C ASN A 431 13.48 -27.84 0.50
N LYS A 432 13.64 -27.36 1.73
CA LYS A 432 12.59 -27.24 2.75
C LYS A 432 12.94 -26.13 3.74
N TRP A 433 11.95 -25.67 4.50
CA TRP A 433 12.16 -24.69 5.56
C TRP A 433 12.73 -25.36 6.81
N VAL A 434 13.74 -24.72 7.39
CA VAL A 434 14.29 -25.09 8.70
C VAL A 434 14.42 -23.84 9.55
N GLN A 435 14.03 -23.93 10.81
CA GLN A 435 14.25 -22.88 11.80
C GLN A 435 15.63 -23.05 12.43
N TYR A 436 16.41 -21.98 12.40
CA TYR A 436 17.73 -21.86 13.00
C TYR A 436 17.71 -20.79 14.09
N ILE A 437 18.65 -20.91 15.02
CA ILE A 437 18.87 -19.95 16.09
C ILE A 437 20.34 -19.55 16.04
N ALA A 438 20.61 -18.25 15.88
CA ALA A 438 21.91 -17.67 16.19
C ALA A 438 21.92 -17.21 17.65
N ASP A 439 22.75 -17.86 18.47
CA ASP A 439 22.83 -17.58 19.89
C ASP A 439 23.98 -16.62 20.21
N PHE A 440 23.62 -15.39 20.58
CA PHE A 440 24.52 -14.34 21.03
C PHE A 440 24.41 -14.11 22.55
N SER A 441 24.06 -15.12 23.34
CA SER A 441 23.94 -14.97 24.81
C SER A 441 25.23 -14.47 25.47
N SER A 442 26.39 -14.74 24.87
CA SER A 442 27.68 -14.20 25.30
C SER A 442 27.82 -12.68 25.15
N GLN A 443 26.91 -12.05 24.40
CA GLN A 443 26.87 -10.63 24.07
C GLN A 443 25.80 -9.86 24.86
N ALA A 444 25.25 -10.42 25.95
CA ALA A 444 24.15 -9.82 26.70
C ALA A 444 24.39 -8.38 27.20
N LEU A 445 25.66 -7.99 27.39
CA LEU A 445 26.08 -6.64 27.80
C LEU A 445 26.70 -5.82 26.66
N ALA A 446 26.71 -6.35 25.44
CA ALA A 446 27.25 -5.67 24.27
C ALA A 446 26.25 -4.63 23.74
N ASN A 447 26.76 -3.66 22.98
CA ASN A 447 25.98 -2.53 22.45
C ASN A 447 25.97 -2.47 20.91
N HIS A 448 25.88 -3.65 20.28
CA HIS A 448 25.79 -3.81 18.84
C HIS A 448 24.60 -3.06 18.26
N LYS A 449 24.78 -2.47 17.08
CA LYS A 449 23.76 -1.68 16.37
C LYS A 449 23.37 -2.27 15.01
N LYS A 450 24.08 -3.30 14.57
CA LYS A 450 23.96 -3.94 13.26
C LYS A 450 23.91 -5.45 13.44
#